data_AF-A0A9W6WRP8-F1
#
_entry.id   AF-A0A9W6WRP8-F1
#
_cell.length_a   1.000
_cell.length_b   1.000
_cell.length_c   1.000
_cell.angle_alpha   90.00
_cell.angle_beta   90.00
_cell.angle_gamma   90.00
#
_symmetry.space_group_name_H-M   'P 1'
#
loop_
_entity.id
_entity.type
_entity.pdbx_description
1 polymer ?
#
loop_
_entity_poly.entity_id
_entity_poly.type
_entity_poly.pdbx_seq_one_letter_code
_entity_poly.pdbx_strand_id
1 'polypeptide(L)'
;MPGRASGRFQRYPHVDTNFLDLRANGSLFTGKLSDVDFNVEQEGLQQNEMAKEAVAGEITAFVRLCQERSGYLTRNARGGLSPTVPTSQGFGDDSFSGLELIPILGFLGFIAMVINENREFVLGVVRTRLFWFVLCLGVIYVALSGLFHSIIHHRAWYYFGRVHGFVFVYPSSRRQFVLEGLVNGTWSFWLSLAAMSISDVAPTLRSRLAWDDLIRWSLLLVVISYMALHLTFLMKYRWLA
;
A
#
# COMPACT_ATOMS: atom_id res chain seq x y z
N MET A 1 17.77 -29.74 2.38
CA MET A 1 16.84 -29.13 3.36
C MET A 1 17.64 -28.51 4.49
N PRO A 2 17.69 -27.16 4.62
CA PRO A 2 18.10 -26.51 5.85
C PRO A 2 16.90 -26.40 6.81
N GLY A 3 17.20 -26.55 8.10
CA GLY A 3 16.25 -26.81 9.17
C GLY A 3 15.32 -25.65 9.55
N ARG A 4 14.21 -26.05 10.18
CA ARG A 4 13.22 -25.19 10.84
C ARG A 4 13.89 -24.16 11.75
N ALA A 5 13.87 -22.89 11.33
CA ALA A 5 14.08 -21.75 12.20
C ALA A 5 12.75 -21.02 12.40
N SER A 6 11.94 -21.52 13.35
CA SER A 6 10.85 -20.84 14.06
C SER A 6 9.72 -20.15 13.25
N GLY A 7 8.49 -20.20 13.77
CA GLY A 7 7.32 -19.48 13.25
C GLY A 7 7.38 -17.94 13.39
N ARG A 8 8.56 -17.35 13.21
CA ARG A 8 8.87 -15.92 13.29
C ARG A 8 9.71 -15.51 12.09
N PHE A 9 9.15 -15.61 10.88
CA PHE A 9 9.67 -14.83 9.77
C PHE A 9 9.27 -13.36 9.97
N GLN A 10 10.25 -12.63 10.51
CA GLN A 10 10.22 -11.25 10.99
C GLN A 10 9.79 -10.26 9.92
N ARG A 11 8.86 -9.36 10.27
CA ARG A 11 8.55 -8.16 9.45
C ARG A 11 8.65 -6.84 10.18
N TYR A 12 8.79 -6.84 11.50
CA TYR A 12 8.99 -5.64 12.33
C TYR A 12 9.74 -6.07 13.61
N PRO A 13 10.44 -5.17 14.32
CA PRO A 13 11.44 -5.53 15.34
C PRO A 13 10.86 -6.37 16.48
N HIS A 14 11.67 -7.28 17.02
CA HIS A 14 11.31 -8.21 18.11
C HIS A 14 11.22 -7.50 19.46
N VAL A 15 10.54 -8.09 20.45
CA VAL A 15 10.48 -7.58 21.84
C VAL A 15 11.89 -7.54 22.48
N ASP A 16 12.78 -8.45 22.09
CA ASP A 16 14.19 -8.47 22.54
C ASP A 16 15.09 -7.49 21.74
N THR A 17 14.56 -6.90 20.67
CA THR A 17 15.19 -5.85 19.84
C THR A 17 14.29 -4.62 19.71
N ASN A 18 13.44 -4.42 20.72
CA ASN A 18 12.44 -3.38 20.71
C ASN A 18 13.15 -2.07 21.03
N PHE A 19 13.09 -1.11 20.12
CA PHE A 19 13.65 0.23 20.30
C PHE A 19 13.02 0.99 21.50
N LEU A 20 11.98 0.41 22.11
CA LEU A 20 11.24 0.90 23.29
C LEU A 20 11.46 0.04 24.55
N ASP A 21 12.31 -0.99 24.53
CA ASP A 21 12.61 -1.75 25.76
C ASP A 21 13.61 -0.98 26.64
N LEU A 22 13.05 -0.08 27.46
CA LEU A 22 13.78 0.73 28.44
C LEU A 22 14.44 -0.12 29.54
N ARG A 23 14.17 -1.44 29.62
CA ARG A 23 14.80 -2.34 30.60
C ARG A 23 16.24 -2.72 30.22
N ALA A 24 16.59 -2.73 28.93
CA ALA A 24 17.95 -3.03 28.49
C ALA A 24 18.96 -1.92 28.81
N ASN A 25 18.48 -0.68 29.03
CA ASN A 25 19.28 0.48 29.42
C ASN A 25 19.02 0.88 30.88
N GLY A 26 18.92 -0.10 31.78
CA GLY A 26 18.64 0.08 33.22
C GLY A 26 19.62 0.94 34.03
N SER A 27 20.61 1.57 33.40
CA SER A 27 21.55 2.51 34.03
C SER A 27 21.37 3.98 33.62
N LEU A 28 20.57 4.31 32.60
CA LEU A 28 20.44 5.68 32.09
C LEU A 28 19.38 6.53 32.83
N PHE A 29 18.45 5.90 33.56
CA PHE A 29 17.35 6.58 34.25
C PHE A 29 17.27 6.31 35.75
N THR A 30 18.14 5.48 36.31
CA THR A 30 18.05 5.00 37.70
C THR A 30 18.68 5.92 38.74
N GLY A 31 19.41 6.97 38.34
CA GLY A 31 20.18 7.80 39.29
C GLY A 31 19.76 9.25 39.51
N LYS A 32 18.93 9.85 38.64
CA LYS A 32 18.64 11.30 38.71
C LYS A 32 17.17 11.72 38.68
N LEU A 33 16.25 10.79 38.41
CA LEU A 33 14.82 11.07 38.39
C LEU A 33 14.10 10.71 39.70
N SER A 34 14.77 9.99 40.61
CA SER A 34 14.24 9.66 41.93
C SER A 34 14.49 10.73 43.00
N ASP A 35 15.30 11.75 42.70
CA ASP A 35 15.71 12.81 43.66
C ASP A 35 15.09 14.18 43.35
N VAL A 36 14.12 14.25 42.42
CA VAL A 36 13.39 15.49 42.17
C VAL A 36 12.15 15.52 43.05
N ASP A 37 12.35 15.83 44.33
CA ASP A 37 11.27 16.23 45.22
C ASP A 37 10.69 17.55 44.72
N PHE A 38 9.40 17.54 44.38
CA PHE A 38 8.61 18.73 44.05
C PHE A 38 8.25 19.54 45.30
N ASN A 39 9.23 19.84 46.17
CA ASN A 39 9.06 20.82 47.23
C ASN A 39 9.83 22.09 46.89
N VAL A 40 9.03 23.12 46.60
CA VAL A 40 9.47 24.46 46.23
C VAL A 40 10.00 25.16 47.47
N GLU A 41 11.33 25.31 47.56
CA GLU A 41 11.96 26.42 48.28
C GLU A 41 12.96 27.15 47.37
N GLN A 42 12.96 28.46 47.52
CA GLN A 42 13.16 29.45 46.48
C GLN A 42 14.64 29.84 46.25
N GLU A 43 15.57 28.91 46.48
CA GLU A 43 17.02 29.12 46.32
C GLU A 43 17.66 28.29 45.18
N GLY A 44 16.91 27.39 44.54
CA GLY A 44 17.44 26.41 43.56
C GLY A 44 17.32 26.75 42.07
N LEU A 45 17.01 27.98 41.68
CA LEU A 45 16.63 28.30 40.28
C LEU A 45 17.77 28.11 39.26
N GLN A 46 19.03 28.38 39.63
CA GLN A 46 20.19 28.16 38.74
C GLN A 46 20.61 26.69 38.64
N GLN A 47 20.50 25.91 39.72
CA GLN A 47 20.82 24.48 39.69
C GLN A 47 19.78 23.68 38.88
N ASN A 48 18.51 24.11 38.92
CA ASN A 48 17.43 23.44 38.20
C ASN A 48 17.50 23.70 36.68
N GLU A 49 18.00 24.86 36.24
CA GLU A 49 18.27 25.12 34.82
C GLU A 49 19.46 24.30 34.30
N MET A 50 20.58 24.23 35.03
CA MET A 50 21.72 23.39 34.64
C MET A 50 21.36 21.89 34.61
N ALA A 51 20.49 21.44 35.53
CA ALA A 51 19.97 20.08 35.51
C ALA A 51 19.05 19.82 34.31
N LYS A 52 18.19 20.77 33.95
CA LYS A 52 17.35 20.70 32.75
C LYS A 52 18.18 20.69 31.46
N GLU A 53 19.22 21.51 31.37
CA GLU A 53 20.11 21.53 30.21
C GLU A 53 20.91 20.24 30.08
N ALA A 54 21.40 19.68 31.19
CA ALA A 54 22.08 18.39 31.19
C ALA A 54 21.14 17.25 30.73
N VAL A 55 19.90 17.24 31.22
CA VAL A 55 18.88 16.26 30.81
C VAL A 55 18.46 16.46 29.35
N ALA A 56 18.32 17.69 28.88
CA ALA A 56 18.04 17.98 27.47
C ALA A 56 19.20 17.54 26.54
N GLY A 57 20.45 17.73 26.98
CA GLY A 57 21.64 17.23 26.29
C GLY A 57 21.65 15.69 26.20
N GLU A 58 21.22 15.01 27.25
CA GLU A 58 21.17 13.55 27.30
C GLU A 58 20.02 12.98 26.44
N ILE A 59 18.85 13.62 26.45
CA ILE A 59 17.71 13.25 25.59
C ILE A 59 18.04 13.47 24.11
N THR A 60 18.68 14.59 23.76
CA THR A 60 19.07 14.85 22.37
C THR A 60 20.14 13.87 21.88
N ALA A 61 21.10 13.50 22.73
CA ALA A 61 22.07 12.44 22.42
C ALA A 61 21.39 11.08 22.24
N PHE A 62 20.41 10.75 23.09
CA PHE A 62 19.62 9.53 22.98
C PHE A 62 18.79 9.48 21.68
N VAL A 63 18.08 10.56 21.34
CA VAL A 63 17.32 10.68 20.09
C VAL A 63 18.24 10.53 18.87
N ARG A 64 19.43 11.12 18.90
CA ARG A 64 20.42 11.00 17.83
C ARG A 64 20.91 9.55 17.65
N LEU A 65 21.15 8.84 18.74
CA LEU A 65 21.57 7.44 18.72
C LEU A 65 20.46 6.50 18.25
N CYS A 66 19.20 6.80 18.60
CA CYS A 66 18.03 6.12 18.06
C CYS A 66 17.89 6.34 16.55
N GLN A 67 18.09 7.56 16.06
CA GLN A 67 18.02 7.89 14.62
C GLN A 67 19.15 7.25 13.80
N GLU A 68 20.33 7.10 14.37
CA GLU A 68 21.46 6.39 13.74
C GLU A 68 21.20 4.88 13.67
N ARG A 69 20.72 4.26 14.76
CA ARG A 69 20.41 2.82 14.79
C ARG A 69 19.16 2.44 14.01
N SER A 70 18.21 3.35 13.81
CA SER A 70 17.01 3.11 13.00
C SER A 70 17.26 3.20 11.49
N GLY A 71 18.48 3.56 11.06
CA GLY A 71 18.82 3.76 9.66
C GLY A 71 18.21 5.02 9.03
N TYR A 72 17.69 5.93 9.87
CA TYR A 72 17.12 7.20 9.41
C TYR A 72 18.22 8.21 9.04
N LEU A 73 19.40 8.08 9.65
CA LEU A 73 20.61 8.81 9.28
C LEU A 73 21.61 7.85 8.61
N THR A 74 21.93 8.09 7.35
CA THR A 74 23.04 7.43 6.65
C THR A 74 24.31 8.26 6.71
N ARG A 75 25.44 7.59 6.88
CA ARG A 75 26.77 8.21 6.92
C ARG A 75 27.19 8.62 5.52
N ASN A 76 27.40 9.91 5.29
CA ASN A 76 27.94 10.42 4.04
C ASN A 76 29.41 10.03 3.85
N ALA A 77 29.91 10.06 2.61
CA ALA A 77 31.30 9.75 2.26
C ALA A 77 32.36 10.61 2.98
N ARG A 78 31.95 11.73 3.60
CA ARG A 78 32.79 12.59 4.45
C ARG A 78 32.69 12.29 5.96
N GLY A 79 32.06 11.18 6.35
CA GLY A 79 31.90 10.75 7.75
C GLY A 79 30.77 11.44 8.53
N GLY A 80 30.12 12.44 7.96
CA GLY A 80 28.97 13.14 8.56
C GLY A 80 27.67 12.35 8.46
N LEU A 81 26.83 12.41 9.48
CA LEU A 81 25.49 11.80 9.50
C LEU A 81 24.50 12.69 8.75
N SER A 82 23.82 12.17 7.73
CA SER A 82 22.74 12.87 7.03
C SER A 82 21.50 11.99 6.90
N PRO A 83 20.30 12.56 6.95
CA PRO A 83 19.08 11.79 6.81
C PRO A 83 19.03 11.07 5.47
N THR A 84 18.72 9.77 5.51
CA THR A 84 18.67 8.85 4.35
C THR A 84 17.60 9.24 3.35
N VAL A 85 16.60 9.99 3.82
CA VAL A 85 15.55 10.59 3.02
C VAL A 85 15.73 12.09 3.16
N PRO A 86 15.87 12.87 2.06
CA PRO A 86 15.73 14.31 2.18
C PRO A 86 14.35 14.54 2.79
N THR A 87 14.30 15.05 4.02
CA THR A 87 13.12 15.70 4.54
C THR A 87 12.86 16.86 3.58
N SER A 88 11.99 16.62 2.59
CA SER A 88 11.30 17.68 1.88
C SER A 88 10.53 18.44 2.95
N GLN A 89 11.21 19.44 3.50
CA GLN A 89 10.65 20.51 4.27
C GLN A 89 9.68 21.21 3.32
N GLY A 90 8.41 20.84 3.41
CA GLY A 90 7.36 21.24 2.47
C GLY A 90 6.00 20.66 2.83
N PHE A 91 5.71 20.49 4.13
CA PHE A 91 4.33 20.34 4.62
C PHE A 91 3.67 21.72 4.56
N GLY A 92 3.40 22.19 3.33
CA GLY A 92 2.93 23.56 3.11
C GLY A 92 2.66 24.00 1.67
N ASP A 93 2.90 23.15 0.65
CA ASP A 93 2.60 23.50 -0.76
C ASP A 93 1.92 22.34 -1.50
N ASP A 94 0.84 21.78 -0.92
CA ASP A 94 -0.17 21.02 -1.68
C ASP A 94 -1.19 21.97 -2.36
N SER A 95 -0.75 23.18 -2.67
CA SER A 95 -1.45 24.03 -3.62
C SER A 95 -1.07 23.51 -5.00
N PHE A 96 -1.88 22.59 -5.56
CA PHE A 96 -1.87 22.29 -6.99
C PHE A 96 -1.67 23.62 -7.74
N SER A 97 -0.45 23.85 -8.24
CA SER A 97 -0.12 25.12 -8.87
C SER A 97 -1.11 25.29 -10.00
N GLY A 98 -1.84 26.42 -10.06
CA GLY A 98 -2.89 26.63 -11.06
C GLY A 98 -2.43 26.37 -12.51
N LEU A 99 -1.11 26.41 -12.75
CA LEU A 99 -0.44 26.01 -13.99
C LEU A 99 -0.56 24.51 -14.33
N GLU A 100 -0.62 23.60 -13.37
CA GLU A 100 -0.89 22.17 -13.59
C GLU A 100 -2.38 21.87 -13.78
N LEU A 101 -3.27 22.76 -13.30
CA LEU A 101 -4.70 22.66 -13.55
C LEU A 101 -5.05 23.01 -15.00
N ILE A 102 -4.35 23.96 -15.62
CA ILE A 102 -4.57 24.40 -17.01
C ILE A 102 -4.52 23.25 -18.02
N PRO A 103 -3.50 22.37 -18.05
CA PRO A 103 -3.48 21.25 -19.00
C PRO A 103 -4.57 20.22 -18.69
N ILE A 104 -4.93 20.01 -17.42
CA ILE A 104 -6.02 19.10 -17.02
C ILE A 104 -7.37 19.66 -17.52
N LEU A 105 -7.62 20.95 -17.31
CA LEU A 105 -8.82 21.63 -17.77
C LEU A 105 -8.90 21.68 -19.30
N GLY A 106 -7.77 21.96 -19.96
CA GLY A 106 -7.66 21.94 -21.42
C GLY A 106 -7.94 20.55 -22.00
N PHE A 107 -7.42 19.50 -21.36
CA PHE A 107 -7.71 18.12 -21.74
C PHE A 107 -9.17 17.75 -21.51
N LEU A 108 -9.77 18.17 -20.39
CA LEU A 108 -11.21 17.99 -20.13
C LEU A 108 -12.06 18.72 -21.17
N GLY A 109 -11.67 19.96 -21.51
CA GLY A 109 -12.32 20.76 -22.53
C GLY A 109 -12.22 20.13 -23.92
N PHE A 110 -11.05 19.58 -24.28
CA PHE A 110 -10.86 18.83 -25.51
C PHE A 110 -11.74 17.58 -25.56
N ILE A 111 -11.81 16.81 -24.47
CA ILE A 111 -12.72 15.67 -24.38
C ILE A 111 -14.17 16.11 -24.55
N ALA A 112 -14.59 17.17 -23.86
CA ALA A 112 -15.95 17.70 -23.97
C ALA A 112 -16.26 18.18 -25.39
N MET A 113 -15.30 18.81 -26.07
CA MET A 113 -15.42 19.23 -27.46
C MET A 113 -15.55 18.04 -28.39
N VAL A 114 -14.70 17.01 -28.27
CA VAL A 114 -14.77 15.77 -29.06
C VAL A 114 -16.11 15.05 -28.83
N ILE A 115 -16.60 15.02 -27.60
CA ILE A 115 -17.92 14.47 -27.24
C ILE A 115 -19.04 15.28 -27.91
N ASN A 116 -18.94 16.61 -27.89
CA ASN A 116 -19.97 17.50 -28.44
C ASN A 116 -20.02 17.43 -29.98
N GLU A 117 -18.86 17.39 -30.64
CA GLU A 117 -18.77 17.18 -32.09
C GLU A 117 -19.35 15.83 -32.50
N ASN A 118 -19.12 14.80 -31.69
CA ASN A 118 -19.62 13.44 -31.94
C ASN A 118 -20.90 13.13 -31.14
N ARG A 119 -21.71 14.14 -30.79
CA ARG A 119 -22.87 13.97 -29.90
C ARG A 119 -23.85 12.89 -30.36
N GLU A 120 -24.07 12.76 -31.67
CA GLU A 120 -25.00 11.79 -32.23
C GLU A 120 -24.48 10.36 -32.03
N PHE A 121 -23.17 10.16 -32.19
CA PHE A 121 -22.49 8.91 -31.90
C PHE A 121 -22.52 8.60 -30.39
N VAL A 122 -22.20 9.58 -29.54
CA VAL A 122 -22.19 9.42 -28.08
C VAL A 122 -23.59 9.10 -27.56
N LEU A 123 -24.63 9.79 -28.02
CA LEU A 123 -26.02 9.49 -27.68
C LEU A 123 -26.43 8.10 -28.19
N GLY A 124 -25.95 7.70 -29.36
CA GLY A 124 -26.11 6.35 -29.88
C GLY A 124 -25.52 5.30 -28.93
N VAL A 125 -24.28 5.50 -28.48
CA VAL A 125 -23.57 4.60 -27.56
C VAL A 125 -24.24 4.56 -26.18
N VAL A 126 -24.54 5.72 -25.59
CA VAL A 126 -25.17 5.81 -24.25
C VAL A 126 -26.57 5.21 -24.23
N ARG A 127 -27.30 5.23 -25.34
CA ARG A 127 -28.61 4.58 -25.46
C ARG A 127 -28.50 3.05 -25.46
N THR A 128 -27.35 2.48 -25.80
CA THR A 128 -27.20 1.01 -25.82
C THR A 128 -27.18 0.42 -24.40
N ARG A 129 -27.87 -0.71 -24.22
CA ARG A 129 -27.83 -1.45 -22.94
C ARG A 129 -26.41 -1.96 -22.61
N LEU A 130 -25.63 -2.27 -23.64
CA LEU A 130 -24.26 -2.77 -23.48
C LEU A 130 -23.34 -1.73 -22.83
N PHE A 131 -23.50 -0.45 -23.16
CA PHE A 131 -22.74 0.63 -22.52
C PHE A 131 -22.94 0.63 -21.00
N TRP A 132 -24.19 0.62 -20.54
CA TRP A 132 -24.51 0.59 -19.10
C TRP A 132 -24.03 -0.69 -18.43
N PHE A 133 -24.13 -1.83 -19.12
CA PHE A 133 -23.60 -3.08 -18.62
C PHE A 133 -22.08 -3.01 -18.39
N VAL A 134 -21.32 -2.52 -19.38
CA VAL A 134 -19.86 -2.36 -19.27
C VAL A 134 -19.48 -1.34 -18.20
N LEU A 135 -20.26 -0.25 -18.06
CA LEU A 135 -20.04 0.75 -17.02
C LEU A 135 -20.25 0.15 -15.62
N CYS A 136 -21.36 -0.56 -15.40
CA CYS A 136 -21.62 -1.26 -14.14
C CYS A 136 -20.52 -2.29 -13.83
N LEU A 137 -20.08 -3.02 -14.84
CA LEU A 137 -19.01 -3.99 -14.72
C LEU A 137 -17.68 -3.33 -14.31
N GLY A 138 -17.36 -2.18 -14.90
CA GLY A 138 -16.19 -1.38 -14.51
C GLY A 138 -16.26 -0.91 -13.07
N VAL A 139 -17.43 -0.43 -12.62
CA VAL A 139 -17.64 0.00 -11.21
C VAL A 139 -17.45 -1.18 -10.25
N ILE A 140 -18.03 -2.35 -10.56
CA ILE A 140 -17.87 -3.56 -9.73
C ILE A 140 -16.40 -4.00 -9.70
N TYR A 141 -15.69 -3.96 -10.82
CA TYR A 141 -14.27 -4.29 -10.88
C TYR A 141 -13.42 -3.36 -10.00
N VAL A 142 -13.66 -2.05 -10.05
CA VAL A 142 -12.97 -1.07 -9.20
C VAL A 142 -13.27 -1.31 -7.71
N ALA A 143 -14.51 -1.68 -7.38
CA ALA A 143 -14.90 -2.03 -6.01
C ALA A 143 -14.21 -3.32 -5.53
N LEU A 144 -14.20 -4.38 -6.33
CA LEU A 144 -13.61 -5.69 -5.98
C LEU A 144 -12.08 -5.67 -5.94
N SER A 145 -11.43 -4.85 -6.76
CA SER A 145 -9.96 -4.71 -6.78
C SER A 145 -9.40 -3.99 -5.54
N GLY A 146 -10.24 -3.44 -4.66
CA GLY A 146 -9.78 -2.73 -3.46
C GLY A 146 -9.10 -1.39 -3.77
N LEU A 147 -9.36 -0.81 -4.94
CA LEU A 147 -8.75 0.43 -5.39
C LEU A 147 -9.10 1.61 -4.48
N PHE A 148 -10.35 1.70 -4.02
CA PHE A 148 -10.76 2.73 -3.05
C PHE A 148 -9.98 2.65 -1.73
N HIS A 149 -9.82 1.45 -1.18
CA HIS A 149 -9.01 1.25 0.03
C HIS A 149 -7.54 1.62 -0.21
N SER A 150 -7.03 1.38 -1.42
CA SER A 150 -5.67 1.75 -1.79
C SER A 150 -5.45 3.26 -1.91
N ILE A 151 -6.42 3.99 -2.46
CA ILE A 151 -6.40 5.46 -2.56
C ILE A 151 -6.48 6.10 -1.18
N ILE A 152 -7.45 5.68 -0.34
CA ILE A 152 -7.68 6.25 1.00
C ILE A 152 -6.44 6.10 1.90
N HIS A 153 -5.75 4.96 1.82
CA HIS A 153 -4.59 4.68 2.65
C HIS A 153 -3.25 4.96 1.98
N HIS A 154 -3.24 5.66 0.84
CA HIS A 154 -2.03 5.98 0.05
C HIS A 154 -1.04 4.81 -0.04
N ARG A 155 -1.55 3.62 -0.41
CA ARG A 155 -0.74 2.40 -0.49
C ARG A 155 0.20 2.45 -1.69
N ALA A 156 1.39 1.88 -1.54
CA ALA A 156 2.34 1.74 -2.63
C ALA A 156 1.78 0.85 -3.77
N TRP A 157 2.17 1.17 -5.00
CA TRP A 157 1.77 0.41 -6.19
C TRP A 157 2.44 -0.97 -6.25
N TYR A 158 3.72 -1.01 -5.92
CA TYR A 158 4.57 -2.18 -5.82
C TYR A 158 5.74 -1.87 -4.88
N TYR A 159 6.47 -2.89 -4.44
CA TYR A 159 7.71 -2.72 -3.70
C TYR A 159 8.89 -3.17 -4.53
N PHE A 160 9.88 -2.30 -4.73
CA PHE A 160 11.13 -2.62 -5.39
C PHE A 160 12.29 -2.40 -4.41
N GLY A 161 12.97 -3.47 -4.00
CA GLY A 161 14.09 -3.41 -3.07
C GLY A 161 15.36 -3.98 -3.69
N ARG A 162 16.53 -3.37 -3.41
CA ARG A 162 17.83 -3.86 -3.92
C ARG A 162 18.17 -5.29 -3.48
N VAL A 163 17.66 -5.72 -2.34
CA VAL A 163 17.94 -7.05 -1.75
C VAL A 163 16.85 -8.08 -2.08
N HIS A 164 15.60 -7.63 -2.24
CA HIS A 164 14.43 -8.51 -2.39
C HIS A 164 13.82 -8.47 -3.80
N GLY A 165 14.37 -7.65 -4.71
CA GLY A 165 13.87 -7.47 -6.06
C GLY A 165 12.47 -6.84 -6.11
N PHE A 166 11.73 -7.15 -7.17
CA PHE A 166 10.34 -6.74 -7.36
C PHE A 166 9.41 -7.66 -6.55
N VAL A 167 8.70 -7.08 -5.58
CA VAL A 167 7.72 -7.78 -4.74
C VAL A 167 6.32 -7.34 -5.14
N PHE A 168 5.58 -8.29 -5.70
CA PHE A 168 4.22 -8.07 -6.21
C PHE A 168 3.12 -8.26 -5.14
N VAL A 169 3.28 -9.23 -4.24
CA VAL A 169 2.24 -9.59 -3.26
C VAL A 169 2.58 -9.00 -1.90
N TYR A 170 1.60 -8.33 -1.28
CA TYR A 170 1.82 -7.76 0.03
C TYR A 170 1.95 -8.88 1.07
N PRO A 171 3.02 -8.83 1.87
CA PRO A 171 3.32 -9.84 2.86
C PRO A 171 2.20 -10.18 3.88
N SER A 172 1.44 -9.19 4.32
CA SER A 172 0.40 -9.31 5.36
C SER A 172 -0.98 -9.54 4.76
N SER A 173 -1.78 -10.41 5.39
CA SER A 173 -3.17 -10.69 4.98
C SER A 173 -4.08 -9.47 4.99
N ARG A 174 -3.91 -8.53 5.95
CA ARG A 174 -4.77 -7.34 6.11
C ARG A 174 -4.41 -6.17 5.19
N ARG A 175 -3.35 -6.31 4.39
CA ARG A 175 -2.84 -5.24 3.52
C ARG A 175 -2.67 -5.77 2.10
N GLN A 176 -2.71 -4.87 1.13
CA GLN A 176 -2.67 -5.20 -0.29
C GLN A 176 -2.00 -4.04 -1.03
N PHE A 177 -1.17 -4.36 -2.02
CA PHE A 177 -0.65 -3.37 -2.98
C PHE A 177 -1.70 -3.06 -4.05
N VAL A 178 -1.61 -1.88 -4.69
CA VAL A 178 -2.57 -1.49 -5.75
C VAL A 178 -2.61 -2.54 -6.86
N LEU A 179 -1.43 -2.95 -7.35
CA LEU A 179 -1.34 -3.92 -8.46
C LEU A 179 -1.81 -5.33 -8.06
N GLU A 180 -1.56 -5.73 -6.81
CA GLU A 180 -2.11 -6.97 -6.26
C GLU A 180 -3.65 -6.91 -6.23
N GLY A 181 -4.21 -5.76 -5.87
CA GLY A 181 -5.65 -5.44 -5.95
C GLY A 181 -6.22 -5.64 -7.33
N LEU A 182 -5.65 -4.94 -8.30
CA LEU A 182 -6.09 -4.96 -9.69
C LEU A 182 -6.03 -6.37 -10.28
N VAL A 183 -4.90 -7.06 -10.12
CA VAL A 183 -4.73 -8.41 -10.67
C VAL A 183 -5.63 -9.43 -9.98
N ASN A 184 -5.83 -9.35 -8.67
CA ASN A 184 -6.77 -10.27 -8.02
C ASN A 184 -8.22 -10.01 -8.45
N GLY A 185 -8.58 -8.74 -8.68
CA GLY A 185 -9.90 -8.36 -9.20
C GLY A 185 -10.17 -8.87 -10.61
N THR A 186 -9.16 -8.96 -11.49
CA THR A 186 -9.39 -9.40 -12.88
C THR A 186 -9.79 -10.88 -12.95
N TRP A 187 -9.27 -11.73 -12.07
CA TRP A 187 -9.61 -13.16 -12.07
C TRP A 187 -11.08 -13.42 -11.74
N SER A 188 -11.67 -12.67 -10.81
CA SER A 188 -13.12 -12.75 -10.51
C SER A 188 -13.97 -12.32 -11.70
N PHE A 189 -13.49 -11.35 -12.49
CA PHE A 189 -14.16 -10.93 -13.72
C PHE A 189 -14.09 -12.02 -14.81
N TRP A 190 -12.93 -12.63 -15.03
CA TRP A 190 -12.78 -13.75 -15.97
C TRP A 190 -13.68 -14.94 -15.62
N LEU A 191 -13.79 -15.26 -14.33
CA LEU A 191 -14.67 -16.32 -13.85
C LEU A 191 -16.15 -15.98 -14.09
N SER A 192 -16.55 -14.72 -13.86
CA SER A 192 -17.92 -14.25 -14.13
C SER A 192 -18.23 -14.25 -15.63
N LEU A 193 -17.26 -13.88 -16.48
CA LEU A 193 -17.39 -13.94 -17.94
C LEU A 193 -17.59 -15.38 -18.43
N ALA A 194 -16.85 -16.34 -17.87
CA ALA A 194 -17.04 -17.75 -18.19
C ALA A 194 -18.42 -18.26 -17.75
N ALA A 195 -18.89 -17.85 -16.57
CA ALA A 195 -20.22 -18.24 -16.09
C ALA A 195 -21.33 -17.64 -16.97
N MET A 196 -21.18 -16.38 -17.38
CA MET A 196 -22.12 -15.71 -18.28
C MET A 196 -22.13 -16.35 -19.68
N SER A 197 -20.97 -16.75 -20.21
CA SER A 197 -20.94 -17.42 -21.52
C SER A 197 -21.65 -18.78 -21.49
N ILE A 198 -21.53 -19.53 -20.40
CA ILE A 198 -22.23 -20.82 -20.24
C ILE A 198 -23.75 -20.62 -20.05
N SER A 199 -24.16 -19.64 -19.25
CA SER A 199 -25.57 -19.44 -18.90
C SER A 199 -26.37 -18.74 -20.00
N ASP A 200 -25.83 -17.67 -20.58
CA ASP A 200 -26.57 -16.81 -21.51
C ASP A 200 -26.22 -17.07 -22.98
N VAL A 201 -24.96 -17.35 -23.30
CA VAL A 201 -24.52 -17.49 -24.71
C VAL A 201 -24.72 -18.92 -25.21
N ALA A 202 -24.41 -19.93 -24.40
CA ALA A 202 -24.60 -21.34 -24.77
C ALA A 202 -26.02 -21.66 -25.29
N PRO A 203 -27.13 -21.26 -24.63
CA PRO A 203 -28.47 -21.59 -25.12
C PRO A 203 -28.86 -20.87 -26.41
N THR A 204 -28.18 -19.77 -26.77
CA THR A 204 -28.48 -19.01 -28.00
C THR A 204 -27.82 -19.57 -29.25
N LEU A 205 -26.84 -20.47 -29.09
CA LEU A 205 -26.10 -21.07 -30.19
C LEU A 205 -26.88 -22.20 -30.85
N ARG A 206 -27.12 -22.06 -32.16
CA ARG A 206 -27.84 -23.07 -32.96
C ARG A 206 -26.94 -24.20 -33.47
N SER A 207 -25.63 -23.97 -33.55
CA SER A 207 -24.65 -24.95 -34.04
C SER A 207 -24.08 -25.77 -32.88
N ARG A 208 -24.13 -27.10 -33.00
CA ARG A 208 -23.62 -28.04 -32.00
C ARG A 208 -22.10 -27.95 -31.81
N LEU A 209 -21.36 -27.71 -32.89
CA LEU A 209 -19.89 -27.58 -32.85
C LEU A 209 -19.47 -26.32 -32.10
N ALA A 210 -20.14 -25.19 -32.36
CA ALA A 210 -19.87 -23.93 -31.67
C ALA A 210 -20.25 -24.00 -30.19
N TRP A 211 -21.29 -24.79 -29.85
CA TRP A 211 -21.70 -25.03 -28.48
C TRP A 211 -20.66 -25.83 -27.69
N ASP A 212 -20.19 -26.95 -28.25
CA ASP A 212 -19.15 -27.79 -27.65
C ASP A 212 -17.84 -27.02 -27.44
N ASP A 213 -17.43 -26.22 -28.43
CA ASP A 213 -16.24 -25.38 -28.33
C ASP A 213 -16.40 -24.28 -27.28
N LEU A 214 -17.54 -23.57 -27.26
CA LEU A 214 -17.80 -22.52 -26.27
C LEU A 214 -17.69 -23.09 -24.85
N ILE A 215 -18.31 -24.24 -24.58
CA ILE A 215 -18.32 -24.87 -23.26
C ILE A 215 -16.91 -25.31 -22.85
N ARG A 216 -16.12 -25.87 -23.78
CA ARG A 216 -14.74 -26.25 -23.51
C ARG A 216 -13.90 -25.05 -23.13
N TRP A 217 -13.97 -23.96 -23.90
CA TRP A 217 -13.21 -22.74 -23.62
C TRP A 217 -13.67 -22.04 -22.34
N SER A 218 -14.97 -22.00 -22.08
CA SER A 218 -15.49 -21.42 -20.83
C SER A 218 -15.10 -22.24 -19.61
N LEU A 219 -15.16 -23.57 -19.66
CA LEU A 219 -14.71 -24.44 -18.56
C LEU A 219 -13.22 -24.28 -18.31
N LEU A 220 -12.41 -24.23 -19.38
CA LEU A 220 -10.98 -23.97 -19.27
C LEU A 220 -10.71 -22.61 -18.61
N LEU A 221 -11.47 -21.57 -18.98
CA LEU A 221 -11.37 -20.25 -18.36
C LEU A 221 -11.73 -20.27 -16.86
N VAL A 222 -12.77 -21.02 -16.47
CA VAL A 222 -13.12 -21.23 -15.05
C VAL A 222 -11.98 -21.91 -14.30
N VAL A 223 -11.42 -22.99 -14.84
CA VAL A 223 -10.33 -23.73 -14.19
C VAL A 223 -9.10 -22.86 -14.03
N ILE A 224 -8.70 -22.13 -15.08
CA ILE A 224 -7.52 -21.25 -15.02
C ILE A 224 -7.74 -20.12 -14.02
N SER A 225 -8.88 -19.43 -14.06
CA SER A 225 -9.17 -18.33 -13.14
C SER A 225 -9.26 -18.80 -11.69
N TYR A 226 -9.88 -19.96 -11.44
CA TYR A 226 -9.91 -20.57 -10.11
C TYR A 226 -8.51 -20.95 -9.62
N MET A 227 -7.69 -21.60 -10.45
CA MET A 227 -6.32 -21.96 -10.09
C MET A 227 -5.46 -20.72 -9.82
N ALA A 228 -5.60 -19.66 -10.61
CA ALA A 228 -4.90 -18.40 -10.39
C ALA A 228 -5.31 -17.74 -9.05
N LEU A 229 -6.60 -17.69 -8.74
CA LEU A 229 -7.10 -17.21 -7.45
C LEU A 229 -6.61 -18.07 -6.29
N HIS A 230 -6.61 -19.38 -6.47
CA HIS A 230 -6.13 -20.31 -5.45
C HIS A 230 -4.63 -20.13 -5.20
N LEU A 231 -3.81 -20.00 -6.25
CA LEU A 231 -2.38 -19.77 -6.13
C LEU A 231 -2.05 -18.42 -5.50
N THR A 232 -2.75 -17.35 -5.89
CA THR A 232 -2.58 -16.03 -5.24
C THR A 232 -3.00 -16.07 -3.77
N PHE A 233 -4.05 -16.80 -3.44
CA PHE A 233 -4.46 -17.05 -2.06
C PHE A 233 -3.39 -17.82 -1.27
N LEU A 234 -2.88 -18.94 -1.79
CA LEU A 234 -1.80 -19.70 -1.14
C LEU A 234 -0.52 -18.88 -0.99
N MET A 235 -0.19 -18.04 -1.98
CA MET A 235 0.97 -17.14 -1.91
C MET A 235 0.81 -16.10 -0.78
N LYS A 236 -0.41 -15.62 -0.54
CA LYS A 236 -0.72 -14.67 0.55
C LYS A 236 -0.85 -15.37 1.92
N TYR A 237 -1.39 -16.58 1.93
CA TYR A 237 -1.64 -17.41 3.12
C TYR A 237 -0.82 -18.69 3.09
N ARG A 238 0.50 -18.56 3.03
CA ARG A 238 1.43 -19.71 2.99
C ARG A 238 1.30 -20.69 4.17
N TRP A 239 0.60 -20.30 5.23
CA TRP A 239 0.34 -21.13 6.42
C TRP A 239 -0.88 -22.04 6.29
N LEU A 240 -1.74 -21.81 5.28
CA LEU A 240 -2.94 -22.60 5.00
C LEU A 240 -2.71 -23.63 3.88
N ALA A 241 -1.50 -23.66 3.31
CA ALA A 241 -1.08 -24.58 2.26
C ALA A 241 -0.55 -25.90 2.83
#